data_AF-A0A8B9NU24-F1
#
_entry.id   AF-A0A8B9NU24-F1
#
_cell.length_a   1.000
_cell.length_b   1.000
_cell.length_c   1.000
_cell.angle_alpha   90.00
_cell.angle_beta   90.00
_cell.angle_gamma   90.00
#
_symmetry.space_group_name_H-M   'P 1'
#
loop_
_entity.id
_entity.type
_entity.pdbx_description
1 polymer ?
#
loop_
_entity_poly.entity_id
_entity_poly.type
_entity_poly.pdbx_seq_one_letter_code
_entity_poly.pdbx_strand_id
1 'polypeptide(L)'
;MSNIKTEDEIALFEREIKDFWNKFKSIYGSEQINQTLALRDSCKESIKTLSEKWSKKLKEEDLMIDKIQEYSDEILQQSRRISEDQEHLTEIKSNLNHEEEQRKDLTDSIQELKEELMKKKEIISSKNKATKERLERLCKSKALFEERLGLEIRRIHNEQLQFIFRHIDHKDPEKPYVFTLSINEQGDYEVTSCSPPLDCIAEFQLKELRLQDCPTQLATLLFLLLPPSTEALTCHVTRPCLFWFLTNGITPVFRMLVGFLKHTPALLHLPVPPTKVNKLI
;
A
#
# COMPACT_ATOMS: atom_id res chain seq x y z
N MET A 1 -67.84 138.94 35.85
CA MET A 1 -68.13 137.86 36.81
C MET A 1 -67.99 136.52 36.09
N SER A 2 -66.77 135.97 36.00
CA SER A 2 -66.47 134.79 35.17
C SER A 2 -65.52 133.78 35.84
N ASN A 3 -65.25 133.92 37.14
CA ASN A 3 -64.24 133.13 37.86
C ASN A 3 -64.82 132.03 38.76
N ILE A 4 -66.14 132.06 39.04
CA ILE A 4 -66.81 131.13 39.98
C ILE A 4 -67.27 129.83 39.30
N LYS A 5 -67.49 129.83 37.97
CA LYS A 5 -67.88 128.61 37.22
C LYS A 5 -66.71 127.64 36.98
N THR A 6 -65.49 128.17 36.89
CA THR A 6 -64.27 127.39 36.63
C THR A 6 -63.78 126.61 37.84
N GLU A 7 -63.96 127.13 39.06
CA GLU A 7 -63.57 126.41 40.30
C GLU A 7 -64.47 125.21 40.61
N ASP A 8 -65.76 125.31 40.28
CA ASP A 8 -66.75 124.23 40.50
C ASP A 8 -66.56 123.07 39.52
N GLU A 9 -66.17 123.35 38.28
CA GLU A 9 -65.80 122.34 37.27
C GLU A 9 -64.50 121.62 37.63
N ILE A 10 -63.52 122.34 38.20
CA ILE A 10 -62.26 121.75 38.71
C ILE A 10 -62.55 120.83 39.90
N ALA A 11 -63.42 121.24 40.83
CA ALA A 11 -63.81 120.41 41.97
C ALA A 11 -64.63 119.18 41.55
N LEU A 12 -65.46 119.31 40.51
CA LEU A 12 -66.19 118.18 39.90
C LEU A 12 -65.21 117.19 39.26
N PHE A 13 -64.23 117.71 38.50
CA PHE A 13 -63.19 116.90 37.85
C PHE A 13 -62.29 116.19 38.86
N GLU A 14 -61.88 116.84 39.95
CA GLU A 14 -61.14 116.20 41.04
C GLU A 14 -61.94 115.07 41.70
N ARG A 15 -63.25 115.25 41.86
CA ARG A 15 -64.14 114.22 42.40
C ARG A 15 -64.24 113.03 41.45
N GLU A 16 -64.41 113.28 40.15
CA GLU A 16 -64.44 112.22 39.13
C GLU A 16 -63.11 111.49 39.02
N ILE A 17 -61.98 112.20 39.07
CA ILE A 17 -60.65 111.59 39.12
C ILE A 17 -60.50 110.73 40.38
N LYS A 18 -60.97 111.20 41.53
CA LYS A 18 -60.88 110.45 42.79
C LYS A 18 -61.77 109.21 42.78
N ASP A 19 -62.97 109.31 42.25
CA ASP A 19 -63.88 108.17 42.07
C ASP A 19 -63.36 107.18 41.02
N PHE A 20 -62.76 107.68 39.93
CA PHE A 20 -62.06 106.86 38.95
C PHE A 20 -60.89 106.12 39.59
N TRP A 21 -60.05 106.80 40.38
CA TRP A 21 -58.95 106.18 41.10
C TRP A 21 -59.43 105.16 42.13
N ASN A 22 -60.52 105.43 42.85
CA ASN A 22 -61.09 104.48 43.81
C ASN A 22 -61.67 103.24 43.12
N LYS A 23 -62.39 103.42 42.00
CA LYS A 23 -62.86 102.31 41.16
C LYS A 23 -61.70 101.53 40.57
N PHE A 24 -60.70 102.22 40.02
CA PHE A 24 -59.51 101.59 39.44
C PHE A 24 -58.75 100.78 40.50
N LYS A 25 -58.54 101.33 41.70
CA LYS A 25 -57.87 100.67 42.82
C LYS A 25 -58.69 99.53 43.44
N SER A 26 -60.01 99.59 43.34
CA SER A 26 -60.92 98.49 43.71
C SER A 26 -60.94 97.36 42.69
N ILE A 27 -60.89 97.68 41.39
CA ILE A 27 -60.89 96.69 40.29
C ILE A 27 -59.51 96.01 40.19
N TYR A 28 -58.44 96.79 40.28
CA TYR A 28 -57.04 96.34 40.32
C TYR A 28 -56.53 96.12 41.75
N GLY A 29 -57.43 95.87 42.70
CA GLY A 29 -57.10 95.68 44.11
C GLY A 29 -56.12 94.52 44.32
N SER A 30 -55.46 94.52 45.49
CA SER A 30 -54.44 93.53 45.86
C SER A 30 -54.84 92.07 45.62
N GLU A 31 -56.14 91.76 45.66
CA GLU A 31 -56.71 90.43 45.48
C GLU A 31 -56.61 89.89 44.04
N GLN A 32 -56.86 90.71 43.00
CA GLN A 32 -56.61 90.31 41.60
C GLN A 32 -55.11 90.12 41.33
N ILE A 33 -54.27 90.98 41.91
CA ILE A 33 -52.81 90.88 41.80
C ILE A 33 -52.31 89.58 42.47
N ASN A 34 -52.84 89.25 43.65
CA ASN A 34 -52.52 88.02 44.39
C ASN A 34 -53.01 86.76 43.66
N GLN A 35 -54.22 86.77 43.09
CA GLN A 35 -54.72 85.66 42.25
C GLN A 35 -53.86 85.46 41.00
N THR A 36 -53.45 86.54 40.34
CA THR A 36 -52.56 86.49 39.17
C THR A 36 -51.16 85.97 39.53
N LEU A 37 -50.64 86.34 40.71
CA LEU A 37 -49.40 85.79 41.26
C LEU A 37 -49.53 84.29 41.59
N ALA A 38 -50.60 83.88 42.25
CA ALA A 38 -50.84 82.47 42.59
C ALA A 38 -51.00 81.59 41.34
N LEU A 39 -51.72 82.07 40.30
CA LEU A 39 -51.84 81.37 39.02
C LEU A 39 -50.49 81.26 38.29
N ARG A 40 -49.67 82.32 38.34
CA ARG A 40 -48.32 82.31 37.79
C ARG A 40 -47.43 81.29 38.49
N ASP A 41 -47.46 81.24 39.83
CA ASP A 41 -46.66 80.31 40.60
C ASP A 41 -47.12 78.86 40.38
N SER A 42 -48.44 78.62 40.32
CA SER A 42 -49.02 77.32 39.96
C SER A 42 -48.65 76.88 38.55
N CYS A 43 -48.68 77.80 37.58
CA CYS A 43 -48.24 77.53 36.20
C CYS A 43 -46.75 77.21 36.15
N LYS A 44 -45.92 77.97 36.88
CA LYS A 44 -44.48 77.74 36.98
C LYS A 44 -44.17 76.36 37.58
N GLU A 45 -44.86 75.96 38.64
CA GLU A 45 -44.67 74.63 39.25
C GLU A 45 -45.17 73.51 38.32
N SER A 46 -46.28 73.72 37.59
CA SER A 46 -46.76 72.77 36.58
C SER A 46 -45.78 72.58 35.42
N ILE A 47 -45.18 73.68 34.94
CA ILE A 47 -44.14 73.63 33.90
C ILE A 47 -42.90 72.89 34.41
N LYS A 48 -42.49 73.18 35.65
CA LYS A 48 -41.33 72.55 36.28
C LYS A 48 -41.54 71.04 36.46
N THR A 49 -42.67 70.63 37.03
CA THR A 49 -43.01 69.19 37.20
C THR A 49 -43.12 68.46 35.87
N LEU A 50 -43.69 69.10 34.85
CA LEU A 50 -43.74 68.54 33.50
C LEU A 50 -42.34 68.41 32.89
N SER A 51 -41.48 69.41 33.05
CA SER A 51 -40.09 69.41 32.59
C SER A 51 -39.28 68.28 33.24
N GLU A 52 -39.41 68.09 34.55
CA GLU A 52 -38.77 67.00 35.29
C GLU A 52 -39.25 65.63 34.81
N LYS A 53 -40.56 65.46 34.57
CA LYS A 53 -41.15 64.22 34.06
C LYS A 53 -40.64 63.88 32.65
N TRP A 54 -40.57 64.87 31.75
CA TRP A 54 -40.00 64.68 30.41
C TRP A 54 -38.51 64.39 30.45
N SER A 55 -37.75 65.07 31.31
CA SER A 55 -36.32 64.80 31.49
C SER A 55 -36.07 63.37 31.98
N LYS A 56 -36.89 62.86 32.92
CA LYS A 56 -36.81 61.47 33.37
C LYS A 56 -37.13 60.48 32.24
N LYS A 57 -38.19 60.73 31.46
CA LYS A 57 -38.55 59.88 30.33
C LYS A 57 -37.47 59.85 29.26
N LEU A 58 -36.87 61.00 28.94
CA LEU A 58 -35.79 61.08 27.96
C LEU A 58 -34.59 60.23 28.38
N LYS A 59 -34.19 60.30 29.66
CA LYS A 59 -33.10 59.45 30.19
C LYS A 59 -33.42 57.95 30.15
N GLU A 60 -34.68 57.58 30.36
CA GLU A 60 -35.12 56.18 30.27
C GLU A 60 -35.11 55.68 28.82
N GLU A 61 -35.49 56.54 27.88
CA GLU A 61 -35.43 56.25 26.44
C GLU A 61 -33.97 56.13 25.96
N ASP A 62 -33.08 57.02 26.39
CA ASP A 62 -31.63 56.93 26.11
C ASP A 62 -31.07 55.59 26.61
N LEU A 63 -31.41 55.19 27.84
CA LEU A 63 -31.00 53.89 28.40
C LEU A 63 -31.55 52.69 27.60
N MET A 64 -32.77 52.79 27.07
CA MET A 64 -33.33 51.74 26.20
C MET A 64 -32.60 51.67 24.87
N ILE A 65 -32.25 52.82 24.28
CA ILE A 65 -31.48 52.88 23.02
C ILE A 65 -30.11 52.23 23.22
N ASP A 66 -29.41 52.55 24.32
CA ASP A 66 -28.11 51.95 24.65
C ASP A 66 -28.22 50.42 24.75
N LYS A 67 -29.25 49.90 25.43
CA LYS A 67 -29.49 48.44 25.53
C LYS A 67 -29.81 47.79 24.20
N ILE A 68 -30.58 48.46 23.33
CA ILE A 68 -30.89 47.95 22.00
C ILE A 68 -29.61 47.85 21.16
N GLN A 69 -28.72 48.85 21.26
CA GLN A 69 -27.43 48.83 20.58
C GLN A 69 -26.55 47.68 21.10
N GLU A 70 -26.46 47.50 22.42
CA GLU A 70 -25.74 46.38 23.04
C GLU A 70 -26.23 45.02 22.51
N TYR A 71 -27.54 44.77 22.54
CA TYR A 71 -28.10 43.52 22.02
C TYR A 71 -27.90 43.36 20.50
N SER A 72 -27.97 44.45 19.75
CA SER A 72 -27.70 44.43 18.31
C SER A 72 -26.26 43.99 18.02
N ASP A 73 -25.30 44.52 18.77
CA ASP A 73 -23.88 44.16 18.63
C ASP A 73 -23.62 42.70 19.03
N GLU A 74 -24.26 42.22 20.10
CA GLU A 74 -24.19 40.81 20.49
C GLU A 74 -24.75 39.88 19.41
N ILE A 75 -25.91 40.21 18.81
CA ILE A 75 -26.51 39.44 17.72
C ILE A 75 -25.59 39.41 16.50
N LEU A 76 -24.98 40.54 16.14
CA LEU A 76 -24.02 40.61 15.04
C LEU A 76 -22.79 39.74 15.31
N GLN A 77 -22.29 39.75 16.54
CA GLN A 77 -21.15 38.92 16.93
C GLN A 77 -21.51 37.42 16.89
N GLN A 78 -22.69 37.03 17.39
CA GLN A 78 -23.14 35.64 17.32
C GLN A 78 -23.36 35.18 15.88
N SER A 79 -23.98 36.00 15.04
CA SER A 79 -24.19 35.70 13.62
C SER A 79 -22.86 35.44 12.90
N ARG A 80 -21.82 36.25 13.20
CA ARG A 80 -20.49 36.04 12.65
C ARG A 80 -19.90 34.68 13.07
N ARG A 81 -19.97 34.34 14.36
CA ARG A 81 -19.47 33.04 14.86
C ARG A 81 -20.20 31.86 14.22
N ILE A 82 -21.52 31.95 14.08
CA ILE A 82 -22.33 30.91 13.42
C ILE A 82 -21.88 30.72 11.96
N SER A 83 -21.60 31.81 11.25
CA SER A 83 -21.08 31.75 9.88
C SER A 83 -19.72 31.07 9.82
N GLU A 84 -18.79 31.43 10.71
CA GLU A 84 -17.45 30.83 10.80
C GLU A 84 -17.52 29.33 11.13
N ASP A 85 -18.35 28.94 12.10
CA ASP A 85 -18.58 27.54 12.48
C ASP A 85 -19.20 26.74 11.32
N GLN A 86 -20.11 27.36 10.55
CA GLN A 86 -20.73 26.73 9.39
C GLN A 86 -19.71 26.47 8.28
N GLU A 87 -18.81 27.43 8.00
CA GLU A 87 -17.71 27.24 7.06
C GLU A 87 -16.78 26.10 7.50
N HIS A 88 -16.36 26.11 8.77
CA HIS A 88 -15.54 25.03 9.33
C HIS A 88 -16.20 23.66 9.24
N LEU A 89 -17.50 23.56 9.51
CA LEU A 89 -18.26 22.30 9.36
C LEU A 89 -18.29 21.82 7.91
N THR A 90 -18.41 22.74 6.94
CA THR A 90 -18.37 22.36 5.52
C THR A 90 -17.00 21.84 5.10
N GLU A 91 -15.92 22.44 5.58
CA GLU A 91 -14.55 21.99 5.34
C GLU A 91 -14.28 20.61 5.95
N ILE A 92 -14.68 20.41 7.22
CA ILE A 92 -14.55 19.11 7.88
C ILE A 92 -15.33 18.03 7.11
N LYS A 93 -16.53 18.37 6.62
CA LYS A 93 -17.35 17.44 5.84
C LYS A 93 -16.71 17.09 4.50
N SER A 94 -16.11 18.04 3.79
CA SER A 94 -15.39 17.75 2.54
C SER A 94 -14.16 16.86 2.79
N ASN A 95 -13.41 17.12 3.86
CA ASN A 95 -12.25 16.32 4.23
C ASN A 95 -12.67 14.88 4.58
N LEU A 96 -13.74 14.71 5.36
CA LEU A 96 -14.25 13.39 5.72
C LEU A 96 -14.68 12.59 4.48
N ASN A 97 -15.38 13.22 3.54
CA ASN A 97 -15.78 12.56 2.29
C ASN A 97 -14.56 12.12 1.47
N HIS A 98 -13.53 12.97 1.39
CA HIS A 98 -12.29 12.65 0.69
C HIS A 98 -11.55 11.47 1.32
N GLU A 99 -11.40 11.47 2.65
CA GLU A 99 -10.79 10.35 3.39
C GLU A 99 -11.59 9.04 3.23
N GLU A 100 -12.92 9.13 3.14
CA GLU A 100 -13.76 7.96 2.89
C GLU A 100 -13.57 7.38 1.48
N GLU A 101 -13.38 8.23 0.46
CA GLU A 101 -13.05 7.81 -0.90
C GLU A 101 -11.67 7.14 -0.94
N GLN A 102 -10.64 7.77 -0.36
CA GLN A 102 -9.30 7.17 -0.25
C GLN A 102 -9.34 5.81 0.46
N ARG A 103 -10.13 5.68 1.53
CA ARG A 103 -10.29 4.41 2.25
C ARG A 103 -10.90 3.32 1.37
N LYS A 104 -11.87 3.65 0.52
CA LYS A 104 -12.47 2.70 -0.42
C LYS A 104 -11.44 2.25 -1.45
N ASP A 105 -10.74 3.19 -2.08
CA ASP A 105 -9.71 2.90 -3.08
C ASP A 105 -8.59 2.00 -2.52
N LEU A 106 -8.14 2.29 -1.30
CA LEU A 106 -7.15 1.45 -0.61
C LEU A 106 -7.69 0.06 -0.30
N THR A 107 -8.96 -0.05 0.09
CA THR A 107 -9.60 -1.35 0.38
C THR A 107 -9.69 -2.21 -0.89
N ASP A 108 -10.09 -1.62 -2.00
CA ASP A 108 -10.19 -2.28 -3.30
C ASP A 108 -8.81 -2.72 -3.79
N SER A 109 -7.80 -1.86 -3.66
CA SER A 109 -6.41 -2.17 -4.00
C SER A 109 -5.86 -3.35 -3.17
N ILE A 110 -6.16 -3.39 -1.87
CA ILE A 110 -5.76 -4.50 -0.98
C ILE A 110 -6.42 -5.81 -1.43
N GLN A 111 -7.68 -5.75 -1.83
CA GLN A 111 -8.42 -6.93 -2.27
C GLN A 111 -7.85 -7.48 -3.59
N GLU A 112 -7.57 -6.62 -4.56
CA GLU A 112 -6.95 -6.99 -5.83
C GLU A 112 -5.57 -7.65 -5.60
N LEU A 113 -4.73 -7.03 -4.78
CA LEU A 113 -3.40 -7.57 -4.45
C LEU A 113 -3.48 -8.93 -3.74
N LYS A 114 -4.47 -9.14 -2.88
CA LYS A 114 -4.70 -10.45 -2.24
C LYS A 114 -5.05 -11.52 -3.28
N GLU A 115 -5.94 -11.20 -4.22
CA GLU A 115 -6.34 -12.13 -5.27
C GLU A 115 -5.18 -12.47 -6.20
N GLU A 116 -4.38 -11.48 -6.60
CA GLU A 116 -3.16 -11.72 -7.37
C GLU A 116 -2.16 -12.61 -6.63
N LEU A 117 -1.95 -12.37 -5.34
CA LEU A 117 -1.04 -13.17 -4.52
C LEU A 117 -1.52 -14.64 -4.48
N MET A 118 -2.81 -14.86 -4.29
CA MET A 118 -3.38 -16.21 -4.30
C MET A 118 -3.16 -16.91 -5.65
N LYS A 119 -3.43 -16.23 -6.77
CA LYS A 119 -3.19 -16.76 -8.13
C LYS A 119 -1.71 -17.11 -8.33
N LYS A 120 -0.79 -16.21 -7.96
CA LYS A 120 0.66 -16.46 -8.07
C LYS A 120 1.11 -17.65 -7.22
N LYS A 121 0.57 -17.80 -6.00
CA LYS A 121 0.85 -18.93 -5.10
C LYS A 121 0.38 -20.26 -5.69
N GLU A 122 -0.80 -20.29 -6.31
CA GLU A 122 -1.34 -21.48 -6.97
C GLU A 122 -0.48 -21.91 -8.18
N ILE A 123 -0.05 -20.95 -9.00
CA ILE A 123 0.86 -21.21 -10.13
C ILE A 123 2.20 -21.78 -9.65
N ILE A 124 2.80 -21.21 -8.59
CA ILE A 124 4.05 -21.72 -8.04
C ILE A 124 3.86 -23.14 -7.48
N SER A 125 2.76 -23.38 -6.77
CA SER A 125 2.45 -24.69 -6.19
C SER A 125 2.32 -25.77 -7.28
N SER A 126 1.54 -25.50 -8.32
CA SER A 126 1.35 -26.41 -9.45
C SER A 126 2.65 -26.67 -10.23
N LYS A 127 3.44 -25.62 -10.51
CA LYS A 127 4.76 -25.76 -11.16
C LYS A 127 5.74 -26.57 -10.32
N ASN A 128 5.76 -26.37 -9.00
CA ASN A 128 6.62 -27.13 -8.09
C ASN A 128 6.21 -28.59 -8.03
N LYS A 129 4.90 -28.89 -7.98
CA LYS A 129 4.39 -30.25 -8.04
C LYS A 129 4.81 -30.95 -9.34
N ALA A 130 4.58 -30.32 -10.49
CA ALA A 130 4.98 -30.86 -11.79
C ALA A 130 6.50 -31.08 -11.90
N THR A 131 7.29 -30.16 -11.35
CA THR A 131 8.76 -30.28 -11.32
C THR A 131 9.20 -31.43 -10.44
N LYS A 132 8.60 -31.60 -9.26
CA LYS A 132 8.87 -32.72 -8.34
C LYS A 132 8.53 -34.06 -8.98
N GLU A 133 7.38 -34.18 -9.62
CA GLU A 133 6.97 -35.40 -10.32
C GLU A 133 7.88 -35.72 -11.51
N ARG A 134 8.33 -34.70 -12.26
CA ARG A 134 9.32 -34.88 -13.33
C ARG A 134 10.66 -35.35 -12.77
N LEU A 135 11.13 -34.74 -11.69
CA LEU A 135 12.39 -35.11 -11.04
C LEU A 135 12.32 -36.55 -10.52
N GLU A 136 11.23 -36.94 -9.86
CA GLU A 136 11.03 -38.30 -9.36
C GLU A 136 11.07 -39.33 -10.49
N ARG A 137 10.42 -39.05 -11.62
CA ARG A 137 10.48 -39.92 -12.81
C ARG A 137 11.90 -40.05 -13.37
N LEU A 138 12.65 -38.95 -13.42
CA LEU A 138 14.03 -38.95 -13.88
C LEU A 138 14.94 -39.72 -12.92
N CYS A 139 14.79 -39.55 -11.61
CA CYS A 139 15.54 -40.29 -10.61
C CYS A 139 15.26 -41.80 -10.68
N LYS A 140 13.99 -42.20 -10.83
CA LYS A 140 13.62 -43.62 -11.03
C LYS A 140 14.24 -44.18 -12.31
N SER A 141 14.16 -43.43 -13.40
CA SER A 141 14.75 -43.80 -14.69
C SER A 141 16.27 -43.96 -14.57
N LYS A 142 16.95 -42.97 -13.97
CA LYS A 142 18.39 -43.01 -13.69
C LYS A 142 18.77 -44.27 -12.90
N ALA A 143 18.08 -44.54 -11.79
CA ALA A 143 18.35 -45.70 -10.95
C ALA A 143 18.20 -47.02 -11.73
N LEU A 144 17.16 -47.14 -12.56
CA LEU A 144 16.96 -48.32 -13.42
C LEU A 144 18.07 -48.47 -14.47
N PHE A 145 18.58 -47.37 -15.04
CA PHE A 145 19.70 -47.42 -15.98
C PHE A 145 20.99 -47.84 -15.29
N GLU A 146 21.28 -47.27 -14.12
CA GLU A 146 22.46 -47.63 -13.31
C GLU A 146 22.43 -49.11 -12.93
N GLU A 147 21.28 -49.61 -12.45
CA GLU A 147 21.09 -51.02 -12.06
C GLU A 147 21.21 -51.98 -13.26
N ARG A 148 20.51 -51.70 -14.37
CA ARG A 148 20.43 -52.64 -15.51
C ARG A 148 21.66 -52.63 -16.39
N LEU A 149 22.29 -51.47 -16.56
CA LEU A 149 23.48 -51.34 -17.40
C LEU A 149 24.78 -51.51 -16.60
N GLY A 150 24.72 -51.47 -15.27
CA GLY A 150 25.91 -51.34 -14.44
C GLY A 150 26.69 -50.05 -14.74
N LEU A 151 26.05 -49.03 -15.32
CA LEU A 151 26.70 -47.80 -15.78
C LEU A 151 26.23 -46.62 -14.95
N GLU A 152 27.15 -46.00 -14.25
CA GLU A 152 26.94 -44.75 -13.52
C GLU A 152 27.67 -43.60 -14.24
N ILE A 153 26.97 -42.47 -14.40
CA ILE A 153 27.51 -41.26 -15.03
C ILE A 153 27.51 -40.14 -14.00
N ARG A 154 28.69 -39.60 -13.71
CA ARG A 154 28.90 -38.51 -12.75
C ARG A 154 29.46 -37.29 -13.44
N ARG A 155 28.97 -36.10 -13.06
CA ARG A 155 29.66 -34.85 -13.37
C ARG A 155 30.69 -34.61 -12.28
N ILE A 156 31.95 -34.42 -12.68
CA ILE A 156 33.05 -34.09 -11.78
C ILE A 156 33.54 -32.65 -12.06
N HIS A 157 34.57 -32.19 -11.36
CA HIS A 157 35.10 -30.84 -11.54
C HIS A 157 35.60 -30.60 -12.99
N ASN A 158 35.75 -29.33 -13.38
CA ASN A 158 36.25 -28.90 -14.70
C ASN A 158 35.37 -29.37 -15.87
N GLU A 159 34.05 -29.43 -15.66
CA GLU A 159 33.06 -29.81 -16.68
C GLU A 159 33.26 -31.21 -17.28
N GLN A 160 33.95 -32.09 -16.56
CA GLN A 160 34.20 -33.45 -17.02
C GLN A 160 33.06 -34.39 -16.60
N LEU A 161 32.84 -35.42 -17.42
CA LEU A 161 31.91 -36.51 -17.17
C LEU A 161 32.68 -37.79 -16.93
N GLN A 162 32.46 -38.41 -15.78
CA GLN A 162 33.03 -39.70 -15.42
C GLN A 162 31.99 -40.79 -15.67
N PHE A 163 32.39 -41.80 -16.43
CA PHE A 163 31.62 -43.00 -16.71
C PHE A 163 32.21 -44.15 -15.90
N ILE A 164 31.38 -44.81 -15.09
CA ILE A 164 31.77 -45.89 -14.20
C ILE A 164 30.96 -47.12 -14.60
N PHE A 165 31.62 -48.13 -15.13
CA PHE A 165 31.03 -49.43 -15.44
C PHE A 165 31.30 -50.41 -14.30
N ARG A 166 30.28 -51.16 -13.92
CA ARG A 166 30.29 -52.29 -13.01
C ARG A 166 29.71 -53.50 -13.74
N HIS A 167 29.74 -54.65 -13.11
CA HIS A 167 29.27 -55.94 -13.65
C HIS A 167 30.04 -56.39 -14.91
N ILE A 168 31.26 -55.89 -15.12
CA ILE A 168 32.14 -56.32 -16.21
C ILE A 168 32.90 -57.59 -15.82
N ASP A 169 33.46 -57.63 -14.61
CA ASP A 169 34.18 -58.81 -14.11
C ASP A 169 33.17 -59.79 -13.49
N HIS A 170 33.00 -60.96 -14.08
CA HIS A 170 32.10 -61.99 -13.57
C HIS A 170 32.51 -62.52 -12.18
N LYS A 171 33.79 -62.40 -11.80
CA LYS A 171 34.30 -62.84 -10.50
C LYS A 171 34.12 -61.78 -9.42
N ASP A 172 34.11 -60.51 -9.83
CA ASP A 172 33.90 -59.36 -8.94
C ASP A 172 32.99 -58.32 -9.61
N PRO A 173 31.66 -58.52 -9.56
CA PRO A 173 30.71 -57.64 -10.26
C PRO A 173 30.73 -56.19 -9.76
N GLU A 174 31.25 -55.92 -8.57
CA GLU A 174 31.33 -54.56 -8.01
C GLU A 174 32.58 -53.80 -8.45
N LYS A 175 33.53 -54.48 -9.09
CA LYS A 175 34.77 -53.88 -9.57
C LYS A 175 34.48 -52.77 -10.59
N PRO A 176 34.91 -51.52 -10.34
CA PRO A 176 34.64 -50.40 -11.23
C PRO A 176 35.67 -50.33 -12.37
N TYR A 177 35.17 -50.06 -13.56
CA TYR A 177 35.94 -49.73 -14.76
C TYR A 177 35.53 -48.32 -15.18
N VAL A 178 36.45 -47.38 -15.10
CA VAL A 178 36.15 -45.95 -15.13
C VAL A 178 36.86 -45.29 -16.30
N PHE A 179 36.17 -44.39 -17.01
CA PHE A 179 36.83 -43.41 -17.85
C PHE A 179 36.21 -42.03 -17.67
N THR A 180 37.00 -40.99 -17.90
CA THR A 180 36.58 -39.60 -17.77
C THR A 180 36.68 -38.90 -19.12
N LEU A 181 35.64 -38.15 -19.47
CA LEU A 181 35.49 -37.43 -20.70
C LEU A 181 35.41 -35.93 -20.41
N SER A 182 36.16 -35.11 -21.12
CA SER A 182 36.01 -33.65 -21.16
C SER A 182 35.60 -33.20 -22.56
N ILE A 183 35.07 -31.98 -22.66
CA ILE A 183 34.85 -31.31 -23.94
C ILE A 183 35.91 -30.20 -24.04
N ASN A 184 36.68 -30.21 -25.12
CA ASN A 184 37.72 -29.18 -25.35
C ASN A 184 37.10 -27.88 -25.90
N GLU A 185 37.92 -26.85 -26.09
CA GLU A 185 37.48 -25.54 -26.59
C GLU A 185 36.89 -25.59 -28.01
N GLN A 186 37.28 -26.60 -28.79
CA GLN A 186 36.78 -26.86 -30.15
C GLN A 186 35.44 -27.61 -30.14
N GLY A 187 34.96 -28.05 -28.96
CA GLY A 187 33.73 -28.81 -28.80
C GLY A 187 33.87 -30.31 -29.04
N ASP A 188 35.10 -30.81 -29.21
CA ASP A 188 35.40 -32.23 -29.35
C ASP A 188 35.56 -32.90 -27.99
N TYR A 189 35.21 -34.18 -27.95
CA TYR A 189 35.28 -34.98 -26.73
C TYR A 189 36.67 -35.60 -26.59
N GLU A 190 37.26 -35.48 -25.40
CA GLU A 190 38.59 -35.99 -25.07
C GLU A 190 38.52 -36.89 -23.84
N VAL A 191 39.13 -38.08 -23.91
CA VAL A 191 39.25 -38.98 -22.75
C VAL A 191 40.47 -38.54 -21.93
N THR A 192 40.23 -38.00 -20.73
CA THR A 192 41.27 -37.45 -19.87
C THR A 192 41.89 -38.48 -18.93
N SER A 193 41.16 -39.56 -18.64
CA SER A 193 41.64 -40.66 -17.79
C SER A 193 40.85 -41.93 -18.04
N CYS A 194 41.49 -43.08 -17.83
CA CYS A 194 40.84 -44.39 -17.87
C CYS A 194 41.53 -45.34 -16.89
N SER A 195 40.75 -46.08 -16.12
CA SER A 195 41.21 -47.02 -15.10
C SER A 195 40.30 -48.25 -15.10
N PRO A 196 40.79 -49.46 -15.41
CA PRO A 196 42.18 -49.79 -15.79
C PRO A 196 42.60 -49.15 -17.13
N PRO A 197 43.91 -48.90 -17.34
CA PRO A 197 44.41 -48.38 -18.62
C PRO A 197 44.06 -49.34 -19.78
N LEU A 198 43.63 -48.77 -20.91
CA LEU A 198 43.34 -49.51 -22.13
C LEU A 198 44.24 -49.00 -23.26
N ASP A 199 44.95 -49.90 -23.92
CA ASP A 199 45.92 -49.56 -24.98
C ASP A 199 45.26 -48.94 -26.22
N CYS A 200 43.96 -49.18 -26.42
CA CYS A 200 43.20 -48.75 -27.60
C CYS A 200 42.44 -47.41 -27.42
N ILE A 201 42.59 -46.68 -26.31
CA ILE A 201 41.83 -45.44 -26.05
C ILE A 201 42.08 -44.36 -27.11
N ALA A 202 43.32 -44.22 -27.57
CA ALA A 202 43.70 -43.24 -28.57
C ALA A 202 43.00 -43.51 -29.93
N GLU A 203 42.78 -44.78 -30.28
CA GLU A 203 42.05 -45.17 -31.49
C GLU A 203 40.56 -44.80 -31.39
N PHE A 204 39.98 -44.82 -30.18
CA PHE A 204 38.59 -44.39 -29.95
C PHE A 204 38.39 -42.89 -30.01
N GLN A 205 39.36 -42.10 -29.55
CA GLN A 205 39.32 -40.64 -29.68
C GLN A 205 39.39 -40.21 -31.16
N LEU A 206 40.20 -40.90 -31.96
CA LEU A 206 40.38 -40.66 -33.40
C LEU A 206 39.18 -41.11 -34.24
N LYS A 207 38.44 -42.14 -33.80
CA LYS A 207 37.29 -42.70 -34.51
C LYS A 207 36.00 -41.93 -34.21
N GLU A 208 35.99 -40.67 -34.65
CA GLU A 208 34.84 -39.77 -34.78
C GLU A 208 33.87 -39.73 -33.59
N LEU A 209 34.20 -38.96 -32.55
CA LEU A 209 33.21 -38.43 -31.58
C LEU A 209 32.30 -37.36 -32.21
N ARG A 210 31.75 -37.65 -33.40
CA ARG A 210 30.62 -36.90 -33.95
C ARG A 210 29.37 -37.37 -33.21
N LEU A 211 28.66 -36.42 -32.61
CA LEU A 211 27.45 -36.56 -31.76
C LEU A 211 26.31 -37.44 -32.31
N GLN A 212 26.45 -38.03 -33.49
CA GLN A 212 25.42 -38.82 -34.15
C GLN A 212 25.44 -40.30 -33.73
N ASP A 213 26.56 -40.84 -33.22
CA ASP A 213 26.74 -42.29 -32.96
C ASP A 213 27.21 -42.67 -31.53
N CYS A 214 26.96 -41.81 -30.53
CA CYS A 214 27.37 -42.04 -29.13
C CYS A 214 26.95 -43.40 -28.50
N PRO A 215 25.72 -43.93 -28.71
CA PRO A 215 25.34 -45.23 -28.14
C PRO A 215 26.12 -46.42 -28.72
N THR A 216 26.46 -46.36 -30.02
CA THR A 216 27.25 -47.39 -30.72
C THR A 216 28.68 -47.41 -30.18
N GLN A 217 29.21 -46.24 -29.80
CA GLN A 217 30.57 -46.09 -29.27
C GLN A 217 30.69 -46.55 -27.82
N LEU A 218 29.69 -46.26 -26.97
CA LEU A 218 29.64 -46.81 -25.60
C LEU A 218 29.53 -48.34 -25.61
N ALA A 219 28.77 -48.92 -26.54
CA ALA A 219 28.71 -50.37 -26.73
C ALA A 219 30.07 -50.97 -27.13
N THR A 220 30.84 -50.25 -27.95
CA THR A 220 32.15 -50.69 -28.42
C THR A 220 33.21 -50.61 -27.30
N LEU A 221 33.16 -49.57 -26.46
CA LEU A 221 33.98 -49.44 -25.24
C LEU A 221 33.70 -50.55 -24.23
N LEU A 222 32.43 -50.88 -23.99
CA LEU A 222 32.02 -51.99 -23.12
C LEU A 222 32.53 -53.35 -23.63
N PHE A 223 32.54 -53.55 -24.95
CA PHE A 223 33.00 -54.80 -25.58
C PHE A 223 34.51 -55.06 -25.37
N LEU A 224 35.32 -54.01 -25.20
CA LEU A 224 36.77 -54.12 -25.06
C LEU A 224 37.27 -54.06 -23.62
N LEU A 225 36.43 -53.62 -22.68
CA LEU A 225 36.70 -53.73 -21.24
C LEU A 225 36.56 -55.18 -20.73
N LEU A 226 35.97 -56.08 -21.52
CA LEU A 226 35.92 -57.52 -21.24
C LEU A 226 37.29 -58.17 -21.56
N PRO A 227 37.92 -58.89 -20.61
CA PRO A 227 39.19 -59.56 -20.87
C PRO A 227 39.04 -60.65 -21.96
N PRO A 228 40.07 -60.90 -22.80
CA PRO A 228 40.04 -61.93 -23.83
C PRO A 228 40.07 -63.38 -23.28
N SER A 229 39.96 -63.56 -21.97
CA SER A 229 40.11 -64.85 -21.29
C SER A 229 38.82 -65.28 -20.59
N THR A 230 37.79 -65.60 -21.36
CA THR A 230 36.86 -66.67 -21.00
C THR A 230 36.40 -67.31 -22.30
N GLU A 231 36.68 -68.62 -22.38
CA GLU A 231 36.26 -69.52 -23.44
C GLU A 231 34.81 -69.29 -23.83
N ALA A 232 34.54 -69.57 -25.10
CA ALA A 232 33.22 -69.68 -25.66
C ALA A 232 32.32 -70.56 -24.79
N LEU A 233 31.54 -69.94 -23.92
CA LEU A 233 30.27 -70.47 -23.46
C LEU A 233 29.17 -69.63 -24.10
N THR A 234 28.49 -70.30 -25.01
CA THR A 234 27.27 -69.93 -25.70
C THR A 234 26.21 -69.39 -24.75
N CYS A 235 26.23 -68.08 -24.48
CA CYS A 235 25.04 -67.36 -24.03
C CYS A 235 24.47 -66.58 -25.22
N HIS A 236 23.69 -67.28 -26.04
CA HIS A 236 23.04 -66.76 -27.26
C HIS A 236 21.95 -65.70 -26.99
N VAL A 237 21.84 -65.19 -25.75
CA VAL A 237 20.75 -64.31 -25.31
C VAL A 237 21.24 -62.94 -24.81
N THR A 238 22.52 -62.73 -24.51
CA THR A 238 23.01 -61.44 -23.95
C THR A 238 23.70 -60.54 -24.97
N ARG A 239 24.40 -61.09 -25.97
CA ARG A 239 25.15 -60.29 -26.97
C ARG A 239 24.27 -59.47 -27.92
N PRO A 240 23.19 -60.03 -28.52
CA PRO A 240 22.27 -59.24 -29.35
C PRO A 240 21.43 -58.28 -28.50
N CYS A 241 21.06 -58.68 -27.28
CA CYS A 241 20.24 -57.86 -26.40
C CYS A 241 20.97 -56.62 -25.89
N LEU A 242 22.25 -56.71 -25.46
CA LEU A 242 23.06 -55.55 -25.08
C LEU A 242 23.31 -54.63 -26.28
N PHE A 243 23.72 -55.16 -27.44
CA PHE A 243 23.96 -54.33 -28.62
C PHE A 243 22.68 -53.64 -29.12
N TRP A 244 21.53 -54.32 -29.10
CA TRP A 244 20.23 -53.73 -29.44
C TRP A 244 19.72 -52.75 -28.38
N PHE A 245 19.95 -53.01 -27.07
CA PHE A 245 19.62 -52.07 -25.99
C PHE A 245 20.49 -50.82 -26.00
N LEU A 246 21.79 -50.96 -26.27
CA LEU A 246 22.72 -49.84 -26.36
C LEU A 246 22.41 -49.00 -27.61
N THR A 247 22.20 -49.62 -28.78
CA THR A 247 21.93 -48.89 -30.02
C THR A 247 20.53 -48.28 -30.12
N ASN A 248 19.48 -48.94 -29.63
CA ASN A 248 18.09 -48.45 -29.71
C ASN A 248 17.52 -47.88 -28.39
N GLY A 249 18.06 -48.26 -27.22
CA GLY A 249 17.54 -47.85 -25.91
C GLY A 249 18.28 -46.67 -25.28
N ILE A 250 19.58 -46.50 -25.55
CA ILE A 250 20.41 -45.43 -24.96
C ILE A 250 20.33 -44.14 -25.78
N THR A 251 20.15 -44.21 -27.09
CA THR A 251 19.97 -43.07 -28.02
C THR A 251 19.00 -41.98 -27.49
N PRO A 252 17.77 -42.31 -27.06
CA PRO A 252 16.82 -41.30 -26.56
C PRO A 252 17.19 -40.76 -25.17
N VAL A 253 17.78 -41.59 -24.31
CA VAL A 253 18.12 -41.27 -22.91
C VAL A 253 19.37 -40.40 -22.84
N PHE A 254 20.36 -40.69 -23.69
CA PHE A 254 21.58 -39.89 -23.84
C PHE A 254 21.28 -38.53 -24.48
N ARG A 255 20.41 -38.48 -25.50
CA ARG A 255 19.89 -37.20 -26.02
C ARG A 255 19.15 -36.40 -24.95
N MET A 256 18.40 -37.09 -24.07
CA MET A 256 17.67 -36.44 -22.97
C MET A 256 18.61 -35.92 -21.87
N LEU A 257 19.66 -36.67 -21.50
CA LEU A 257 20.69 -36.27 -20.51
C LEU A 257 21.58 -35.13 -21.02
N VAL A 258 22.04 -35.20 -22.27
CA VAL A 258 22.84 -34.15 -22.91
C VAL A 258 22.01 -32.89 -23.18
N GLY A 259 20.74 -33.04 -23.56
CA GLY A 259 19.79 -31.92 -23.64
C GLY A 259 19.51 -31.26 -22.29
N PHE A 260 19.49 -32.04 -21.19
CA PHE A 260 19.37 -31.54 -19.82
C PHE A 260 20.61 -30.73 -19.38
N LEU A 261 21.80 -31.18 -19.76
CA LEU A 261 23.08 -30.49 -19.48
C LEU A 261 23.21 -29.16 -20.23
N LYS A 262 22.65 -29.03 -21.45
CA LYS A 262 22.65 -27.78 -22.22
C LYS A 262 21.62 -26.73 -21.77
N HIS A 263 20.51 -27.12 -21.15
CA HIS A 263 19.39 -26.19 -20.89
C HIS A 263 19.00 -25.97 -19.42
N THR A 264 19.68 -26.60 -18.46
CA THR A 264 19.39 -26.39 -17.03
C THR A 264 20.66 -26.42 -16.16
N PRO A 265 21.37 -25.28 -16.01
CA PRO A 265 22.57 -25.22 -15.17
C PRO A 265 22.29 -25.32 -13.66
N ALA A 266 21.03 -25.21 -13.21
CA ALA A 266 20.70 -24.95 -11.80
C ALA A 266 20.05 -26.11 -11.02
N LEU A 267 19.84 -27.31 -11.60
CA LEU A 267 19.02 -28.36 -10.97
C LEU A 267 19.78 -29.55 -10.34
N LEU A 268 21.11 -29.49 -10.19
CA LEU A 268 21.90 -30.55 -9.55
C LEU A 268 22.58 -30.18 -8.23
N HIS A 269 22.32 -28.98 -7.70
CA HIS A 269 22.64 -28.67 -6.30
C HIS A 269 21.43 -28.94 -5.42
N LEU A 270 21.27 -30.18 -4.96
CA LEU A 270 20.55 -30.46 -3.73
C LEU A 270 21.56 -30.47 -2.58
N PRO A 271 21.44 -29.60 -1.56
CA PRO A 271 22.21 -29.74 -0.34
C PRO A 271 21.76 -31.00 0.41
N VAL A 272 22.73 -31.76 0.91
CA VAL A 272 22.51 -32.85 1.87
C VAL A 272 21.83 -32.25 3.10
N PRO A 273 20.66 -32.75 3.56
CA PRO A 273 20.07 -32.27 4.80
C PRO A 273 20.98 -32.65 5.99
N PRO A 274 21.23 -31.74 6.95
CA PRO A 274 22.06 -32.06 8.10
C PRO A 274 21.42 -33.17 8.93
N THR A 275 22.21 -34.20 9.20
CA THR A 275 21.89 -35.28 10.12
C THR A 275 21.60 -34.68 11.50
N LYS A 276 20.36 -34.84 11.98
CA LYS A 276 20.03 -34.52 13.37
C LYS A 276 20.84 -35.45 14.28
N VAL A 277 21.88 -34.91 14.91
CA VAL A 277 22.52 -35.54 16.05
C VAL A 277 21.52 -35.48 17.21
N ASN A 278 20.94 -36.63 17.54
CA ASN A 278 20.20 -36.82 18.78
C ASN A 278 21.18 -36.62 19.95
N LYS A 279 21.06 -35.49 20.67
CA LYS A 279 21.49 -35.42 22.06
C LYS A 279 20.43 -36.09 22.91
N LEU A 280 20.72 -37.32 23.33
CA LEU A 280 20.14 -37.89 24.54
C LEU A 280 20.99 -37.46 25.73
N ILE A 281 20.30 -36.92 26.74
CA ILE A 281 20.74 -36.55 28.10
C ILE A 281 21.52 -35.22 28.19
#